data_AF-A0A672SSX4-F1
#
_entry.id   AF-A0A672SSX4-F1
#
_cell.length_a   1.000
_cell.length_b   1.000
_cell.length_c   1.000
_cell.angle_alpha   90.00
_cell.angle_beta   90.00
_cell.angle_gamma   90.00
#
_symmetry.space_group_name_H-M   'P 1'
#
loop_
_entity.id
_entity.type
_entity.pdbx_description
1 polymer ?
#
loop_
_entity_poly.entity_id
_entity_poly.type
_entity_poly.pdbx_seq_one_letter_code
_entity_poly.pdbx_strand_id
1 'polypeptide(L)'
;MVCLFLSQAKDSDDDEEVVHVDRDHFMDEFFEQVEEIRGCIEKLSEDVEQVKKQHSAILAAPNPDEKTKQELEDLTADIKKTANKVRSKLKAIEQSIEQEEGLNRSSADLRIRKTQIKMDSQMTKQALNEIETRHTEIIKLENIILKFHLLFL
;
A
#
# COMPACT_ATOMS: atom_id res chain seq x y z
N MET A 1 60.27 -22.32 -26.51
CA MET A 1 59.40 -21.48 -27.36
C MET A 1 58.38 -22.41 -28.00
N VAL A 2 57.41 -22.91 -27.23
CA VAL A 2 56.09 -22.28 -26.99
C VAL A 2 55.14 -22.49 -28.19
N CYS A 3 54.14 -23.35 -27.96
CA CYS A 3 52.79 -23.40 -28.56
C CYS A 3 52.65 -23.83 -30.05
N LEU A 4 51.64 -24.58 -30.50
CA LEU A 4 50.34 -24.96 -29.92
C LEU A 4 49.99 -26.42 -30.28
N PHE A 5 49.55 -27.15 -29.27
CA PHE A 5 48.89 -28.44 -29.36
C PHE A 5 47.48 -28.28 -29.97
N LEU A 6 47.17 -29.07 -31.00
CA LEU A 6 45.81 -29.31 -31.46
C LEU A 6 45.17 -30.38 -30.59
N SER A 7 44.09 -29.96 -29.92
CA SER A 7 42.81 -30.67 -29.73
C SER A 7 42.85 -32.20 -29.60
N GLN A 8 42.52 -32.69 -28.40
CA GLN A 8 41.58 -33.80 -28.27
C GLN A 8 40.59 -33.54 -27.13
N ALA A 9 39.34 -33.79 -27.48
CA ALA A 9 38.13 -33.61 -26.70
C ALA A 9 38.16 -34.36 -25.36
N LYS A 10 37.56 -33.74 -24.35
CA LYS A 10 36.96 -34.48 -23.24
C LYS A 10 35.66 -33.78 -22.88
N ASP A 11 34.56 -34.38 -23.34
CA ASP A 11 33.21 -34.15 -22.84
C ASP A 11 33.21 -34.18 -21.32
N SER A 12 32.58 -33.18 -20.74
CA SER A 12 31.81 -33.35 -19.51
C SER A 12 30.69 -32.32 -19.57
N ASP A 13 29.60 -32.77 -20.19
CA ASP A 13 28.27 -32.18 -20.10
C ASP A 13 27.77 -32.16 -18.64
N ASP A 14 26.83 -31.24 -18.41
CA ASP A 14 25.88 -31.13 -17.32
C ASP A 14 26.42 -30.85 -15.91
N ASP A 15 26.40 -29.57 -15.56
CA ASP A 15 25.49 -29.10 -14.49
C ASP A 15 25.27 -27.59 -14.68
N GLU A 16 24.55 -27.23 -15.74
CA GLU A 16 23.84 -25.95 -15.78
C GLU A 16 22.63 -26.10 -14.84
N GLU A 17 22.84 -25.89 -13.54
CA GLU A 17 21.75 -25.89 -12.57
C GLU A 17 20.86 -24.66 -12.83
N VAL A 18 19.91 -24.82 -13.74
CA VAL A 18 18.84 -23.86 -14.00
C VAL A 18 17.90 -23.86 -12.81
N VAL A 19 18.30 -23.21 -11.72
CA VAL A 19 17.41 -22.84 -10.61
C VAL A 19 16.68 -21.56 -11.01
N HIS A 20 15.85 -21.63 -12.05
CA HIS A 20 15.15 -20.46 -12.59
C HIS A 20 13.64 -20.49 -12.43
N VAL A 21 13.07 -21.55 -11.84
CA VAL A 21 11.62 -21.73 -11.72
C VAL A 21 11.05 -21.05 -10.46
N ASP A 22 11.79 -21.02 -9.34
CA ASP A 22 11.31 -20.38 -8.09
C ASP A 22 11.45 -18.84 -8.10
N ARG A 23 12.34 -18.31 -8.95
CA ARG A 23 12.63 -16.86 -8.97
C ARG A 23 11.51 -16.04 -9.61
N ASP A 24 10.85 -16.60 -10.63
CA ASP A 24 9.77 -15.92 -11.35
C ASP A 24 8.47 -15.95 -10.53
N HIS A 25 8.13 -17.09 -9.92
CA HIS A 25 6.93 -17.21 -9.08
C HIS A 25 6.94 -16.27 -7.87
N PHE A 26 8.11 -16.06 -7.28
CA PHE A 26 8.28 -15.16 -6.15
C PHE A 26 8.21 -13.67 -6.52
N MET A 27 8.61 -13.32 -7.75
CA MET A 27 8.45 -11.96 -8.26
C MET A 27 7.00 -11.67 -8.61
N ASP A 28 6.27 -12.65 -9.16
CA ASP A 28 4.83 -12.54 -9.40
C ASP A 28 4.06 -12.27 -8.10
N GLU A 29 4.35 -13.01 -7.02
CA GLU A 29 3.74 -12.77 -5.71
C GLU A 29 4.07 -11.36 -5.16
N PHE A 30 5.33 -10.91 -5.31
CA PHE A 30 5.72 -9.57 -4.89
C PHE A 30 4.97 -8.48 -5.68
N PHE A 31 4.84 -8.62 -7.00
CA PHE A 31 4.11 -7.66 -7.83
C PHE A 31 2.61 -7.67 -7.52
N GLU A 32 2.01 -8.84 -7.30
CA GLU A 32 0.61 -8.94 -6.86
C GLU A 32 0.39 -8.20 -5.54
N GLN A 33 1.30 -8.36 -4.57
CA GLN A 33 1.22 -7.64 -3.29
C GLN A 33 1.36 -6.12 -3.47
N VAL A 34 2.25 -5.65 -4.37
CA VAL A 34 2.42 -4.22 -4.68
C VAL A 34 1.19 -3.64 -5.38
N GLU A 35 0.64 -4.33 -6.37
CA GLU A 35 -0.58 -3.90 -7.06
C GLU A 35 -1.79 -3.86 -6.12
N GLU A 36 -1.90 -4.82 -5.21
CA GLU A 36 -2.97 -4.80 -4.20
C GLU A 36 -2.81 -3.62 -3.23
N ILE A 37 -1.58 -3.26 -2.84
CA ILE A 37 -1.31 -2.06 -2.03
C ILE A 37 -1.72 -0.80 -2.80
N ARG A 38 -1.34 -0.68 -4.08
CA ARG A 38 -1.71 0.46 -4.94
C ARG A 38 -3.23 0.60 -5.04
N GLY A 39 -3.94 -0.49 -5.33
CA GLY A 39 -5.40 -0.48 -5.36
C GLY A 39 -6.04 -0.10 -4.02
N CYS A 40 -5.44 -0.51 -2.89
CA CYS A 40 -5.91 -0.07 -1.58
C CYS A 40 -5.67 1.43 -1.33
N ILE A 41 -4.58 2.00 -1.84
CA ILE A 41 -4.28 3.45 -1.75
C ILE A 41 -5.28 4.24 -2.61
N GLU A 42 -5.56 3.79 -3.83
CA GLU A 42 -6.58 4.40 -4.70
C GLU A 42 -7.95 4.39 -4.04
N LYS A 43 -8.37 3.24 -3.47
CA LYS A 43 -9.62 3.16 -2.71
C LYS A 43 -9.63 4.13 -1.52
N LEU A 44 -8.54 4.22 -0.76
CA LEU A 44 -8.44 5.18 0.36
C LEU A 44 -8.62 6.62 -0.11
N SER A 45 -8.03 6.99 -1.25
CA SER A 45 -8.22 8.31 -1.84
C SER A 45 -9.68 8.55 -2.23
N GLU A 46 -10.34 7.58 -2.84
CA GLU A 46 -11.76 7.67 -3.21
C GLU A 46 -12.69 7.78 -2.00
N ASP A 47 -12.54 6.90 -1.01
CA ASP A 47 -13.36 6.89 0.20
C ASP A 47 -13.29 8.25 0.91
N VAL A 48 -12.12 8.88 0.93
CA VAL A 48 -11.93 10.19 1.57
C VAL A 48 -12.60 11.33 0.81
N GLU A 49 -12.59 11.28 -0.54
CA GLU A 49 -13.36 12.24 -1.32
C GLU A 49 -14.87 12.03 -1.15
N GLN A 50 -15.33 10.79 -0.93
CA GLN A 50 -16.73 10.52 -0.59
C GLN A 50 -17.10 11.06 0.80
N VAL A 51 -16.24 10.88 1.81
CA VAL A 51 -16.41 11.47 3.15
C VAL A 51 -16.64 12.97 3.07
N LYS A 52 -15.85 13.70 2.29
CA LYS A 52 -16.06 15.15 2.08
C LYS A 52 -17.43 15.49 1.49
N LYS A 53 -17.90 14.71 0.51
CA LYS A 53 -19.21 14.92 -0.12
C LYS A 53 -20.33 14.70 0.88
N GLN A 54 -20.28 13.61 1.64
CA GLN A 54 -21.28 13.30 2.66
C GLN A 54 -21.31 14.37 3.75
N HIS A 55 -20.15 14.78 4.26
CA HIS A 55 -20.08 15.90 5.20
C HIS A 55 -20.63 17.19 4.61
N SER A 56 -20.30 17.54 3.36
CA SER A 56 -20.87 18.72 2.71
C SER A 56 -22.39 18.66 2.61
N ALA A 57 -22.98 17.48 2.38
CA ALA A 57 -24.42 17.29 2.32
C ALA A 57 -25.09 17.45 3.70
N ILE A 58 -24.46 16.92 4.76
CA ILE A 58 -24.91 17.07 6.15
C ILE A 58 -24.98 18.54 6.55
N LEU A 59 -23.98 19.34 6.15
CA LEU A 59 -23.93 20.77 6.46
C LEU A 59 -24.92 21.62 5.65
N ALA A 60 -25.30 21.17 4.45
CA ALA A 60 -26.23 21.88 3.58
C ALA A 60 -27.70 21.66 3.95
N ALA A 61 -28.01 20.59 4.70
CA ALA A 61 -29.36 20.24 5.09
C ALA A 61 -29.69 20.71 6.52
N PRO A 62 -30.81 21.43 6.74
CA PRO A 62 -31.25 21.82 8.10
C PRO A 62 -31.57 20.62 8.99
N ASN A 63 -31.90 19.48 8.38
CA ASN A 63 -32.14 18.22 9.09
C ASN A 63 -31.60 17.08 8.21
N PRO A 64 -30.31 16.72 8.35
CA PRO A 64 -29.67 15.69 7.56
C PRO A 64 -30.31 14.33 7.85
N ASP A 65 -30.62 13.57 6.80
CA ASP A 65 -31.25 12.28 6.94
C ASP A 65 -30.30 11.25 7.55
N GLU A 66 -30.88 10.26 8.23
CA GLU A 66 -30.11 9.25 8.96
C GLU A 66 -29.26 8.36 8.05
N LYS A 67 -29.66 8.22 6.78
CA LYS A 67 -28.92 7.43 5.79
C LYS A 67 -27.60 8.12 5.43
N THR A 68 -27.59 9.45 5.24
CA THR A 68 -26.36 10.22 5.01
C THR A 68 -25.35 10.08 6.16
N LYS A 69 -25.83 10.02 7.41
CA LYS A 69 -24.96 9.78 8.57
C LYS A 69 -24.42 8.35 8.60
N GLN A 70 -25.26 7.36 8.32
CA GLN A 70 -24.82 5.96 8.26
C GLN A 70 -23.76 5.75 7.17
N GLU A 71 -23.96 6.32 5.98
CA GLU A 71 -22.98 6.24 4.89
C GLU A 71 -21.63 6.84 5.29
N LEU A 72 -21.62 7.91 6.07
CA LEU A 72 -20.41 8.52 6.60
C LEU A 72 -19.69 7.62 7.64
N GLU A 73 -20.44 6.98 8.54
CA GLU A 73 -19.89 6.02 9.50
C GLU A 73 -19.28 4.82 8.79
N ASP A 74 -19.96 4.30 7.78
CA ASP A 74 -19.52 3.17 6.96
C ASP A 74 -18.23 3.53 6.20
N LEU A 75 -18.18 4.71 5.57
CA LEU A 75 -16.96 5.21 4.90
C LEU A 75 -15.79 5.35 5.87
N THR A 76 -16.05 5.83 7.09
CA THR A 76 -15.00 5.97 8.12
C THR A 76 -14.47 4.60 8.56
N ALA A 77 -15.35 3.60 8.68
CA ALA A 77 -14.96 2.23 8.99
C ALA A 77 -14.14 1.60 7.85
N ASP A 78 -14.54 1.83 6.60
CA ASP A 78 -13.86 1.33 5.40
C ASP A 78 -12.48 1.96 5.22
N ILE A 79 -12.33 3.26 5.47
CA ILE A 79 -11.03 3.95 5.50
C ILE A 79 -10.11 3.29 6.54
N LYS A 80 -10.59 3.08 7.77
CA LYS A 80 -9.79 2.43 8.83
C LYS A 80 -9.39 1.02 8.44
N LYS A 81 -10.31 0.24 7.85
CA LYS A 81 -10.07 -1.14 7.44
C LYS A 81 -9.03 -1.20 6.32
N THR A 82 -9.18 -0.37 5.29
CA THR A 82 -8.28 -0.33 4.13
C THR A 82 -6.90 0.17 4.53
N ALA A 83 -6.81 1.21 5.37
CA ALA A 83 -5.56 1.70 5.96
C ALA A 83 -4.80 0.60 6.71
N ASN A 84 -5.50 -0.17 7.55
CA ASN A 84 -4.91 -1.28 8.27
C ASN A 84 -4.42 -2.40 7.34
N LYS A 85 -5.17 -2.68 6.26
CA LYS A 85 -4.76 -3.67 5.25
C LYS A 85 -3.46 -3.27 4.57
N VAL A 86 -3.33 -2.01 4.14
CA VAL A 86 -2.09 -1.48 3.55
C VAL A 86 -0.92 -1.63 4.54
N ARG A 87 -1.11 -1.18 5.78
CA ARG A 87 -0.10 -1.27 6.83
C ARG A 87 0.39 -2.71 7.05
N SER A 88 -0.52 -3.67 7.14
CA SER A 88 -0.18 -5.08 7.36
C SER A 88 0.58 -5.68 6.19
N LYS A 89 0.19 -5.36 4.94
CA LYS A 89 0.89 -5.84 3.75
C LYS A 89 2.29 -5.25 3.61
N LEU A 90 2.45 -3.95 3.80
CA LEU A 90 3.78 -3.32 3.82
C LEU A 90 4.69 -3.99 4.85
N LYS A 91 4.17 -4.26 6.05
CA LYS A 91 4.93 -4.97 7.09
C LYS A 91 5.31 -6.39 6.68
N ALA A 92 4.41 -7.13 6.03
CA ALA A 92 4.71 -8.47 5.54
C ALA A 92 5.82 -8.46 4.48
N ILE A 93 5.79 -7.49 3.56
CA ILE A 93 6.83 -7.34 2.53
C ILE A 93 8.17 -6.91 3.18
N GLU A 94 8.16 -5.96 4.11
CA GLU A 94 9.36 -5.56 4.87
C GLU A 94 10.00 -6.77 5.56
N GLN A 95 9.20 -7.61 6.23
CA GLN A 95 9.68 -8.83 6.90
C GLN A 95 10.22 -9.88 5.91
N SER A 96 9.56 -10.05 4.76
CA SER A 96 10.04 -10.96 3.70
C SER A 96 11.42 -10.55 3.20
N ILE A 97 11.66 -9.25 3.01
CA ILE A 97 12.97 -8.73 2.62
C ILE A 97 14.03 -8.99 3.69
N GLU A 98 13.74 -8.68 4.95
CA GLU A 98 14.70 -8.86 6.06
C GLU A 98 15.14 -10.33 6.20
N GLN A 99 14.22 -11.28 5.98
CA GLN A 99 14.53 -12.71 5.99
C GLN A 99 15.46 -13.12 4.84
N GLU A 100 15.30 -12.54 3.65
CA GLU A 100 16.19 -12.81 2.50
C GLU A 100 17.59 -12.21 2.65
N GLU A 101 17.72 -11.08 3.35
CA GLU A 101 19.05 -10.49 3.63
C GLU A 101 19.92 -11.40 4.51
N GLY A 102 19.30 -12.14 5.44
CA GLY A 102 20.00 -13.12 6.28
C GLY A 102 20.62 -14.30 5.51
N LEU A 103 20.16 -14.53 4.27
CA LEU A 103 20.67 -15.57 3.37
C LEU A 103 21.73 -15.04 2.37
N ASN A 104 22.13 -13.77 2.50
CA ASN A 104 23.18 -13.10 1.71
C ASN A 104 23.02 -13.19 0.18
N ARG A 105 21.77 -13.29 -0.30
CA ARG A 105 21.45 -13.18 -1.74
C ARG A 105 21.35 -11.71 -2.14
N SER A 106 22.50 -11.05 -2.31
CA SER A 106 22.57 -9.70 -2.92
C SER A 106 22.24 -9.80 -4.41
N SER A 107 20.95 -9.84 -4.75
CA SER A 107 20.47 -9.77 -6.12
C SER A 107 20.02 -8.35 -6.47
N ALA A 108 19.97 -8.05 -7.77
CA ALA A 108 19.35 -6.81 -8.26
C ALA A 108 17.88 -6.70 -7.81
N ASP A 109 17.20 -7.83 -7.63
CA ASP A 109 15.80 -7.93 -7.20
C ASP A 109 15.59 -7.37 -5.80
N LEU A 110 16.48 -7.69 -4.85
CA LEU A 110 16.44 -7.16 -3.49
C LEU A 110 16.52 -5.62 -3.47
N ARG A 111 17.33 -5.03 -4.35
CA ARG A 111 17.47 -3.57 -4.48
C ARG A 111 16.20 -2.92 -5.05
N ILE A 112 15.58 -3.54 -6.06
CA ILE A 112 14.33 -3.06 -6.66
C ILE A 112 13.21 -3.08 -5.62
N ARG A 113 13.06 -4.20 -4.89
CA ARG A 113 12.03 -4.36 -3.85
C ARG A 113 12.17 -3.33 -2.74
N LYS A 114 13.38 -3.16 -2.21
CA LYS A 114 13.67 -2.15 -1.18
C LYS A 114 13.32 -0.73 -1.63
N THR A 115 13.57 -0.41 -2.89
CA THR A 115 13.28 0.91 -3.44
C THR A 115 11.77 1.13 -3.54
N GLN A 116 11.03 0.17 -4.12
CA GLN A 116 9.59 0.27 -4.29
C GLN A 116 8.85 0.35 -2.94
N ILE A 117 9.19 -0.49 -1.98
CA ILE A 117 8.56 -0.47 -0.64
C ILE A 117 8.86 0.83 0.10
N LYS A 118 10.09 1.35 0.01
CA LYS A 118 10.40 2.64 0.64
C LYS A 118 9.53 3.76 0.06
N MET A 119 9.39 3.81 -1.27
CA MET A 119 8.54 4.79 -1.93
C MET A 119 7.07 4.61 -1.53
N ASP A 120 6.52 3.40 -1.64
CA ASP A 120 5.11 3.12 -1.34
C ASP A 120 4.78 3.28 0.15
N SER A 121 5.70 2.92 1.05
CA SER A 121 5.59 3.12 2.50
C SER A 121 5.58 4.60 2.86
N GLN A 122 6.42 5.42 2.21
CA GLN A 122 6.41 6.88 2.40
C GLN A 122 5.13 7.50 1.86
N MET A 123 4.70 7.16 0.64
CA MET A 123 3.46 7.66 0.05
C MET A 123 2.24 7.26 0.87
N THR A 124 2.17 6.01 1.33
CA THR A 124 1.10 5.53 2.21
C THR A 124 1.06 6.29 3.53
N LYS A 125 2.20 6.43 4.21
CA LYS A 125 2.26 7.17 5.49
C LYS A 125 1.81 8.62 5.32
N GLN A 126 2.21 9.25 4.21
CA GLN A 126 1.77 10.59 3.89
C GLN A 126 0.25 10.63 3.65
N ALA A 127 -0.28 9.75 2.81
CA ALA A 127 -1.72 9.67 2.55
C ALA A 127 -2.52 9.43 3.85
N LEU A 128 -2.07 8.51 4.71
CA LEU A 128 -2.72 8.26 6.01
C LEU A 128 -2.71 9.48 6.92
N ASN A 129 -1.57 10.16 7.05
CA ASN A 129 -1.47 11.37 7.88
C ASN A 129 -2.37 12.50 7.33
N GLU A 130 -2.42 12.66 6.01
CA GLU A 130 -3.29 13.64 5.35
C GLU A 130 -4.78 13.31 5.57
N ILE A 131 -5.14 12.03 5.52
CA ILE A 131 -6.50 11.57 5.80
C ILE A 131 -6.87 11.82 7.27
N GLU A 132 -6.01 11.44 8.21
CA GLU A 132 -6.24 11.61 9.65
C GLU A 132 -6.37 13.10 10.03
N THR A 133 -5.49 13.94 9.47
CA THR A 133 -5.54 15.38 9.67
C THR A 133 -6.85 15.96 9.13
N ARG A 134 -7.21 15.64 7.88
CA ARG A 134 -8.45 16.12 7.27
C ARG A 134 -9.69 15.64 8.03
N HIS A 135 -9.72 14.39 8.45
CA HIS A 135 -10.84 13.86 9.25
C HIS A 135 -10.99 14.61 10.58
N THR A 136 -9.88 14.89 11.26
CA THR A 136 -9.88 15.67 12.51
C THR A 136 -10.39 17.10 12.29
N GLU A 137 -9.98 17.75 11.20
CA GLU A 137 -10.47 19.08 10.84
C GLU A 137 -11.98 19.08 10.56
N ILE A 138 -12.48 18.06 9.87
CA ILE A 138 -13.91 17.93 9.59
C ILE A 138 -14.72 17.75 10.88
N ILE A 139 -14.31 16.86 11.79
CA ILE A 139 -14.98 16.69 13.09
C ILE A 139 -15.03 18.01 13.87
N LYS A 140 -13.96 18.80 13.84
CA LYS A 140 -13.95 20.11 14.49
C LYS A 140 -14.97 21.07 13.87
N LEU A 141 -15.06 21.11 12.54
CA LEU A 141 -16.05 21.91 11.83
C LEU A 141 -17.49 21.48 12.17
N GLU A 142 -17.76 20.18 12.20
CA GLU A 142 -19.07 19.64 12.59
C GLU A 142 -19.48 20.08 13.98
N ASN A 143 -18.57 19.98 14.96
CA ASN A 143 -18.85 20.41 16.33
C ASN A 143 -19.14 21.92 16.43
N ILE A 144 -18.47 22.73 15.63
CA ILE A 144 -18.72 24.18 15.55
C ILE A 144 -20.11 24.43 14.96
N ILE A 145 -20.47 23.73 13.89
CA ILE A 145 -21.73 23.93 13.18
C ILE A 145 -22.92 23.43 14.01
N LEU A 146 -22.81 22.27 14.65
CA LEU A 146 -23.81 21.76 15.59
C LEU A 146 -24.07 22.74 16.74
N LYS A 147 -23.00 23.29 17.33
CA LYS A 147 -23.13 24.31 18.38
C LYS A 147 -23.81 25.58 17.86
N PHE A 148 -23.46 26.01 16.66
CA PHE A 148 -24.09 27.17 16.05
C PHE A 148 -25.58 26.90 15.81
N HIS A 149 -25.94 25.77 15.22
CA HIS A 149 -27.33 25.39 14.99
C HIS A 149 -28.15 25.33 16.28
N LEU A 150 -27.60 24.74 17.36
CA LEU A 150 -28.22 24.72 18.70
C LEU A 150 -28.38 26.11 19.35
N LEU A 151 -27.68 27.14 18.86
CA LEU A 151 -27.87 28.52 19.33
C LEU A 151 -29.02 29.24 18.60
N PHE A 152 -29.44 28.77 17.43
CA PHE A 152 -30.51 29.38 16.62
C PHE A 152 -31.84 28.61 16.65
N LEU A 153 -31.90 27.50 17.40
CA LEU A 153 -33.11 26.74 17.73
C LEU A 153 -33.37 26.78 19.24
#